data_AF-A0A926N9A7-F1
#
_entry.id   AF-A0A926N9A7-F1
#
_cell.length_a   1.000
_cell.length_b   1.000
_cell.length_c   1.000
_cell.angle_alpha   90.00
_cell.angle_beta   90.00
_cell.angle_gamma   90.00
#
_symmetry.space_group_name_H-M   'P 1'
#
loop_
_entity.id
_entity.type
_entity.pdbx_description
1 polymer ?
#
loop_
_entity_poly.entity_id
_entity_poly.type
_entity_poly.pdbx_seq_one_letter_code
_entity_poly.pdbx_strand_id
1 'polypeptide(L)' 'MNCIVTSDITKASHWLAKEDENNEFSNVTVGNLYALKYDEREHEYYIIDDEDRYSLIFLCHEGDFVIVN' A
#
# COMPACT_ATOMS: atom_id res chain seq x y z
N MET A 1 -17.47 -4.74 3.91
CA MET A 1 -16.44 -3.71 3.64
C MET A 1 -16.51 -3.40 2.17
N ASN A 2 -16.71 -2.14 1.78
CA ASN A 2 -16.79 -1.76 0.37
C ASN A 2 -15.47 -1.07 -0.02
N CYS A 3 -14.75 -1.66 -0.96
CA CYS A 3 -13.46 -1.17 -1.43
C CYS A 3 -13.60 -0.66 -2.87
N ILE A 4 -13.24 0.59 -3.10
CA ILE A 4 -13.26 1.21 -4.44
C ILE A 4 -11.81 1.42 -4.87
N VAL A 5 -11.41 0.82 -5.99
CA VAL A 5 -10.09 1.05 -6.59
C VAL A 5 -10.03 2.47 -7.19
N THR A 6 -8.92 3.15 -6.96
CA THR A 6 -8.63 4.50 -7.47
C THR A 6 -7.22 4.53 -8.06
N SER A 7 -6.99 5.39 -9.06
CA SER A 7 -5.63 5.70 -9.54
C SER A 7 -5.00 6.89 -8.82
N ASP A 8 -5.77 7.59 -8.00
CA ASP A 8 -5.34 8.76 -7.24
C ASP A 8 -5.03 8.36 -5.79
N ILE A 9 -3.73 8.26 -5.47
CA ILE A 9 -3.24 7.90 -4.14
C ILE A 9 -3.70 8.88 -3.06
N THR A 10 -3.94 10.16 -3.40
CA THR A 10 -4.39 11.17 -2.44
C THR A 10 -5.82 10.95 -1.96
N LYS A 11 -6.60 10.15 -2.71
CA LYS A 11 -7.94 9.71 -2.33
C LYS A 11 -7.93 8.34 -1.65
N ALA A 12 -6.83 7.61 -1.76
CA ALA A 12 -6.73 6.25 -1.26
C ALA A 12 -6.50 6.24 0.25
N SER A 13 -7.12 5.27 0.91
CA SER A 13 -6.95 5.03 2.34
C SER A 13 -6.01 3.85 2.61
N HIS A 14 -5.94 2.92 1.66
CA HIS A 14 -5.16 1.70 1.77
C HIS A 14 -4.56 1.33 0.41
N TRP A 15 -3.62 0.41 0.45
CA TRP A 15 -3.05 -0.28 -0.70
C TRP A 15 -3.31 -1.79 -0.54
N LEU A 16 -3.85 -2.42 -1.58
CA LEU A 16 -4.11 -3.85 -1.65
C LEU A 16 -2.95 -4.52 -2.40
N ALA A 17 -2.16 -5.33 -1.69
CA ALA A 17 -1.05 -6.06 -2.30
C ALA A 17 -1.55 -7.09 -3.32
N LYS A 18 -0.92 -7.14 -4.50
CA LYS A 18 -1.18 -8.13 -5.54
C LYS A 18 0.01 -9.06 -5.75
N GLU A 19 -0.21 -10.16 -6.45
CA GLU A 19 0.88 -11.00 -6.93
C GLU A 19 1.78 -10.17 -7.85
N ASP A 20 3.08 -10.22 -7.60
CA ASP A 20 4.12 -9.57 -8.38
C ASP A 20 5.24 -10.59 -8.58
N GLU A 21 5.76 -10.69 -9.80
CA GLU A 21 6.90 -11.55 -10.12
C GLU A 21 8.17 -11.13 -9.35
N ASN A 22 8.23 -9.89 -8.85
CA ASN A 22 9.35 -9.34 -8.07
C ASN A 22 9.15 -9.41 -6.54
N ASN A 23 8.16 -10.17 -6.05
CA ASN A 23 7.78 -10.21 -4.63
C ASN A 23 8.85 -10.84 -3.71
N GLU A 24 9.98 -11.32 -4.24
CA GLU A 24 11.05 -11.99 -3.46
C GLU A 24 11.69 -11.11 -2.36
N PHE A 25 11.46 -9.79 -2.40
CA PHE A 25 12.04 -8.83 -1.46
C PHE A 25 11.02 -8.06 -0.62
N SER A 26 9.74 -8.45 -0.66
CA SER A 26 8.69 -7.76 0.07
C SER A 26 8.33 -8.47 1.37
N ASN A 27 8.07 -7.69 2.42
CA ASN A 27 7.44 -8.18 3.65
C ASN A 27 5.96 -7.79 3.66
N VAL A 28 5.32 -7.84 2.49
CA VAL A 28 3.89 -7.65 2.36
C VAL A 28 3.24 -8.94 1.86
N THR A 29 2.28 -9.44 2.63
CA THR A 29 1.40 -10.53 2.26
C THR A 29 0.45 -10.11 1.15
N VAL A 30 0.44 -10.84 0.03
CA VAL A 30 -0.50 -10.67 -1.10
C VAL A 30 -1.95 -10.81 -0.61
N GLY A 31 -2.82 -9.94 -1.12
CA GLY A 31 -4.23 -9.89 -0.75
C GLY A 31 -4.51 -9.17 0.57
N ASN A 32 -3.48 -8.77 1.32
CA ASN A 32 -3.65 -7.95 2.52
C ASN A 32 -3.84 -6.47 2.17
N LEU A 33 -4.56 -5.75 3.05
CA LEU A 33 -4.79 -4.32 2.95
C LEU A 33 -3.89 -3.57 3.92
N TYR A 34 -3.04 -2.71 3.38
CA TYR A 34 -2.13 -1.87 4.16
C TYR A 34 -2.62 -0.44 4.19
N ALA A 35 -2.78 0.14 5.38
CA ALA A 35 -3.20 1.53 5.51
C ALA A 35 -2.11 2.46 4.94
N LEU A 36 -2.51 3.37 4.06
CA LEU A 36 -1.64 4.42 3.58
C LEU A 36 -1.56 5.53 4.63
N LYS A 37 -0.35 5.95 4.91
CA LYS A 37 -0.05 7.07 5.79
C LYS A 37 0.74 8.10 5.00
N TYR A 38 0.52 9.38 5.29
CA TYR A 38 1.23 10.48 4.64
C TYR A 38 2.21 11.09 5.64
N ASP A 39 3.49 11.17 5.26
CA ASP A 39 4.49 11.93 5.98
C ASP A 39 4.51 13.37 5.46
N GLU A 40 4.09 14.33 6.29
CA GLU A 40 4.04 15.74 5.92
C GLU A 40 5.43 16.37 5.75
N ARG A 41 6.49 15.80 6.33
CA ARG A 41 7.85 16.36 6.27
C ARG A 41 8.53 16.02 4.96
N GLU A 42 8.43 14.76 4.56
CA GLU A 42 9.04 14.25 3.32
C GLU A 42 8.08 14.34 2.13
N HIS A 43 6.80 14.64 2.38
CA HIS A 43 5.72 14.71 1.39
C HIS A 43 5.47 13.37 0.66
N GLU A 44 5.61 12.25 1.36
CA GLU A 44 5.52 10.90 0.80
C GLU A 44 4.45 10.03 1.49
N TYR A 45 3.89 9.07 0.75
CA TYR A 45 3.01 8.05 1.31
C TYR A 45 3.79 6.81 1.66
N TYR A 46 3.51 6.21 2.82
CA TYR A 46 4.10 4.96 3.27
C TYR A 46 3.05 3.99 3.83
N ILE A 47 3.42 2.72 3.91
CA ILE A 47 2.69 1.70 4.67
C ILE A 47 3.53 1.23 5.86
N ILE A 48 2.90 0.49 6.77
CA ILE A 48 3.61 -0.35 7.74
C ILE A 48 3.51 -1.79 7.23
N ASP A 49 4.65 -2.44 6.99
CA ASP A 49 4.71 -3.81 6.48
C ASP A 49 4.41 -4.87 7.56
N ASP A 50 4.45 -6.15 7.19
CA ASP A 50 4.13 -7.26 8.11
C ASP A 50 5.14 -7.42 9.27
N GLU A 51 6.27 -6.70 9.23
CA GLU A 51 7.28 -6.66 10.29
C GLU A 51 7.25 -5.34 11.09
N ASP A 52 6.14 -4.58 11.04
CA ASP A 52 5.97 -3.29 11.70
C ASP A 52 6.98 -2.22 11.24
N ARG A 53 7.52 -2.33 10.02
CA ARG A 53 8.48 -1.36 9.47
C ARG A 53 7.79 -0.37 8.54
N TYR A 54 8.22 0.90 8.63
CA TYR A 54 7.87 1.91 7.64
C TYR A 54 8.41 1.49 6.27
N SER A 55 7.53 1.42 5.28
CA SER A 55 7.88 0.89 3.98
C SER A 55 7.22 1.69 2.86
N LEU A 56 8.05 2.08 1.89
CA LEU A 56 7.62 2.63 0.60
C LEU A 56 7.53 1.54 -0.48
N ILE A 57 7.74 0.28 -0.11
CA ILE A 57 7.91 -0.82 -1.06
C ILE A 57 6.67 -1.04 -1.94
N PHE A 58 5.50 -0.64 -1.47
CA PHE A 58 4.25 -0.67 -2.23
C PHE A 58 4.31 0.17 -3.52
N LEU A 59 5.24 1.14 -3.62
CA LEU A 59 5.48 1.90 -4.85
C LEU A 59 6.20 1.08 -5.93
N CYS A 60 6.90 0.01 -5.52
CA CYS A 60 7.69 -0.85 -6.39
C CYS A 60 6.99 -2.17 -6.75
N HIS A 61 5.86 -2.47 -6.10
CA HIS A 61 5.13 -3.72 -6.28
C HIS A 61 3.76 -3.51 -6.94
N GLU A 62 3.26 -4.56 -7.58
CA GLU A 62 1.87 -4.55 -8.05
C GLU A 62 0.89 -4.46 -6.87
N GLY A 63 -0.07 -3.54 -6.99
CA GLY A 63 -1.16 -3.42 -6.03
C GLY A 63 -2.14 -2.32 -6.42
N ASP A 64 -3.31 -2.34 -5.77
CA ASP A 64 -4.36 -1.35 -6.01
C ASP A 64 -4.42 -0.33 -4.88
N PHE A 65 -4.49 0.95 -5.22
CA PHE A 65 -4.91 1.97 -4.27
C PHE A 65 -6.42 1.89 -4.07
N VAL A 66 -6.86 1.81 -2.82
CA VAL A 66 -8.27 1.61 -2.49
C VAL A 66 -8.81 2.61 -1.46
N ILE A 67 -10.06 3.01 -1.68
CA ILE A 67 -10.88 3.77 -0.73
C ILE A 67 -11.73 2.75 0.03
N VAL A 68 -11.50 2.65 1.34
CA VAL A 68 -12.24 1.78 2.24
C VAL A 68 -13.27 2.64 2.97
N ASN A 69 -14.55 2.25 2.87
CA ASN A 69 -15.66 2.85 3.61
C ASN A 69 -16.16 1.94 4.74
#